data_AF-A0A9D3XXC5-F1
#
_entry.id   AF-A0A9D3XXC5-F1
#
_cell.length_a   1.000
_cell.length_b   1.000
_cell.length_c   1.000
_cell.angle_alpha   90.00
_cell.angle_beta   90.00
_cell.angle_gamma   90.00
#
_symmetry.space_group_name_H-M   'P 1'
#
loop_
_entity.id
_entity.type
_entity.pdbx_description
1 polymer ?
#
loop_
_entity_poly.entity_id
_entity_poly.type
_entity_poly.pdbx_seq_one_letter_code
_entity_poly.pdbx_strand_id
1 'polypeptide(L)' 'MAACKGTSIHAAASGVIELACEDSGYGRMIVIRHENNCKTRYAHLDKILVAKGQRVAQGQLIGR' A
#
# COMPACT_ATOMS: atom_id res chain seq x y z
N MET A 1 11.79 14.87 -4.72
CA MET A 1 11.18 14.35 -5.97
C MET A 1 9.68 14.61 -5.90
N ALA A 2 9.12 15.38 -6.83
CA ALA A 2 7.68 15.60 -6.92
C ALA A 2 7.06 14.45 -7.71
N ALA A 3 6.38 13.55 -7.03
CA ALA A 3 5.68 12.43 -7.68
C ALA A 3 4.42 12.98 -8.36
N CYS A 4 4.35 12.84 -9.69
CA CYS A 4 3.13 13.15 -10.46
C CYS A 4 1.97 12.30 -9.93
N LYS A 5 0.75 12.85 -9.90
CA LYS A 5 -0.46 12.08 -9.56
C LYS A 5 -0.54 10.82 -10.43
N GLY A 6 -0.74 9.65 -9.81
CA GLY A 6 -0.69 8.35 -10.49
C GLY A 6 0.67 7.66 -10.50
N THR A 7 1.62 8.09 -9.66
CA THR A 7 2.90 7.41 -9.50
C THR A 7 2.68 6.02 -8.92
N SER A 8 3.15 5.00 -9.64
CA SER A 8 3.11 3.60 -9.22
C SER A 8 3.67 3.43 -7.80
N ILE A 9 2.81 3.11 -6.85
CA ILE A 9 3.20 2.79 -5.48
C ILE A 9 3.54 1.31 -5.43
N HIS A 10 4.78 1.03 -5.05
CA HIS A 10 5.29 -0.33 -4.89
C HIS A 10 5.46 -0.67 -3.41
N ALA A 11 5.27 -1.94 -3.07
CA ALA A 11 5.55 -2.45 -1.74
C ALA A 11 7.05 -2.32 -1.43
N ALA A 12 7.39 -1.71 -0.31
CA ALA A 12 8.78 -1.50 0.12
C ALA A 12 9.48 -2.82 0.44
N ALA A 13 8.72 -3.82 0.89
CA ALA A 13 9.17 -5.16 1.17
C ALA A 13 8.03 -6.17 0.97
N SER A 14 8.37 -7.45 0.90
CA SER A 14 7.40 -8.55 0.87
C SER A 14 6.62 -8.65 2.19
N GLY A 15 5.33 -8.94 2.11
CA GLY A 15 4.47 -9.01 3.28
C GLY A 15 3.03 -9.33 2.93
N VAL A 16 2.14 -9.16 3.90
CA VAL A 16 0.70 -9.33 3.75
C VAL A 16 -0.02 -8.01 3.98
N ILE A 17 -1.01 -7.71 3.16
CA ILE A 17 -1.87 -6.54 3.35
C ILE A 17 -2.70 -6.78 4.62
N GLU A 18 -2.37 -6.06 5.69
CA GLU A 18 -3.11 -6.08 6.95
C GLU A 18 -4.40 -5.28 6.83
N LEU A 19 -4.37 -4.18 6.08
CA LEU A 19 -5.50 -3.27 5.90
C LEU A 19 -5.44 -2.62 4.52
N ALA A 20 -6.55 -2.59 3.80
CA ALA A 20 -6.71 -1.86 2.56
C ALA A 20 -8.13 -1.30 2.53
N CYS A 21 -8.27 -0.02 2.86
CA CYS A 21 -9.55 0.65 2.98
C CYS A 21 -9.49 2.04 2.34
N GLU A 22 -10.63 2.47 1.83
CA GLU A 22 -10.87 3.86 1.44
C GLU A 22 -11.67 4.53 2.56
N ASP A 23 -11.10 5.58 3.13
CA ASP A 23 -11.74 6.42 4.14
C ASP A 23 -12.07 7.79 3.51
N SER A 24 -13.27 8.31 3.77
CA SER A 24 -13.67 9.61 3.20
C SER A 24 -12.88 10.80 3.76
N GLY A 25 -12.21 10.66 4.91
CA GLY A 25 -11.35 11.69 5.50
C GLY A 25 -9.87 11.53 5.17
N TYR A 26 -9.33 10.31 5.27
CA TYR A 26 -7.92 10.01 5.01
C TYR A 26 -7.60 9.66 3.55
N GLY A 27 -8.62 9.42 2.74
CA GLY A 27 -8.49 8.85 1.40
C GLY A 27 -8.18 7.37 1.46
N ARG A 28 -7.53 6.86 0.42
CA ARG A 28 -7.18 5.46 0.29
C ARG A 28 -5.92 5.15 1.10
N MET A 29 -5.96 4.12 1.94
CA MET A 29 -4.79 3.65 2.69
C MET A 29 -4.60 2.14 2.61
N ILE A 30 -3.33 1.74 2.64
CA ILE A 30 -2.87 0.35 2.65
C ILE A 30 -1.84 0.18 3.76
N VAL A 31 -1.99 -0.85 4.58
CA VAL A 31 -1.03 -1.26 5.61
C VAL A 31 -0.51 -2.63 5.23
N ILE A 32 0.79 -2.74 5.07
CA ILE A 32 1.49 -4.00 4.81
C ILE A 32 2.18 -4.43 6.09
N ARG A 33 1.90 -5.64 6.57
CA ARG A 33 2.66 -6.28 7.63
C ARG A 33 3.75 -7.15 7.00
N HIS A 34 4.99 -6.86 7.35
CA HIS A 34 6.16 -7.63 6.94
C HIS A 34 6.48 -8.69 8.01
N GLU A 35 7.25 -9.70 7.61
CA GLU A 35 7.65 -10.83 8.47
C GLU A 35 8.62 -10.38 9.57
N ASN A 36 9.38 -9.30 9.35
CA ASN A 36 10.31 -8.72 10.31
C ASN A 36 9.64 -7.90 11.43
N ASN A 37 8.36 -8.12 11.73
CA ASN A 37 7.53 -7.27 12.61
C ASN A 37 7.41 -5.79 12.17
N CYS A 38 7.96 -5.41 11.01
CA CYS A 38 7.81 -4.09 10.44
C CYS A 38 6.43 -3.95 9.79
N LYS A 39 5.85 -2.75 9.85
CA LYS A 39 4.63 -2.40 9.12
C LYS A 39 4.88 -1.17 8.28
N THR A 40 4.50 -1.23 7.02
CA THR A 40 4.58 -0.08 6.12
C THR A 40 3.16 0.42 5.85
N ARG A 41 2.94 1.70 6.09
CA ARG A 41 1.66 2.37 5.85
C ARG A 41 1.79 3.27 4.63
N TYR A 42 0.88 3.10 3.68
CA TYR A 42 0.68 3.95 2.53
C TYR A 42 -0.66 4.65 2.68
N ALA A 43 -0.69 5.98 2.62
CA ALA A 43 -1.89 6.79 2.73
C ALA A 43 -1.95 7.80 1.58
N HIS A 44 -3.10 8.44 1.39
CA HIS A 44 -3.35 9.38 0.29
C HIS A 44 -3.10 8.76 -1.10
N LEU A 45 -3.38 7.46 -1.25
CA LEU A 45 -3.30 6.82 -2.56
C LEU A 45 -4.40 7.35 -3.47
N ASP A 46 -4.10 7.47 -4.76
CA ASP A 46 -5.11 7.70 -5.80
C ASP A 46 -5.88 6.42 -6.11
N LYS A 47 -5.31 5.22 -6.01
CA LYS A 47 -6.05 3.97 -6.20
C LYS A 47 -5.41 2.81 -5.46
N ILE A 48 -6.26 1.99 -4.84
CA ILE A 48 -5.85 0.70 -4.24
C ILE A 48 -5.98 -0.38 -5.31
N LEU A 49 -4.92 -1.15 -5.53
CA LEU A 49 -4.89 -2.27 -6.48
C LEU A 49 -4.81 -3.64 -5.79
N VAL A 50 -4.86 -3.65 -4.45
CA VAL A 50 -4.71 -4.85 -3.62
C VAL A 50 -5.82 -4.95 -2.57
N ALA A 51 -6.09 -6.14 -2.08
CA ALA A 51 -7.09 -6.39 -1.05
C ALA A 51 -6.47 -6.79 0.29
N LYS A 52 -7.21 -6.58 1.39
CA LYS A 52 -6.83 -7.09 2.71
C LYS A 52 -6.63 -8.61 2.66
N GLY A 53 -5.53 -9.09 3.25
CA GLY A 53 -5.14 -10.50 3.27
C GLY A 53 -4.30 -10.93 2.05
N GLN A 54 -4.16 -10.08 1.04
CA GLN A 54 -3.33 -10.38 -0.13
C GLN A 54 -1.84 -10.38 0.25
N ARG A 55 -1.09 -11.39 -0.21
CA ARG A 55 0.37 -11.38 -0.11
C ARG A 55 0.95 -10.57 -1.26
N VAL A 56 1.94 -9.74 -0.94
CA VAL A 56 2.66 -8.91 -1.91
C VAL A 56 4.16 -9.10 -1.75
N ALA A 57 4.88 -9.05 -2.87
CA ALA A 57 6.34 -9.11 -2.91
C ALA A 57 6.96 -7.71 -2.86
N GLN A 58 8.24 -7.62 -2.49
CA GLN A 58 8.99 -6.36 -2.60
C GLN A 58 8.97 -5.86 -4.05
N GLY A 59 8.69 -4.57 -4.25
CA GLY A 59 8.57 -3.97 -5.57
C GLY A 59 7.25 -4.23 -6.28
N GLN A 60 6.33 -5.02 -5.70
CA GLN A 60 5.04 -5.28 -6.31
C GLN A 60 4.16 -4.03 -6.28
N LEU A 61 3.46 -3.75 -7.37
CA LEU A 61 2.50 -2.66 -7.48
C LEU A 61 1.32 -2.89 -6.52
N ILE A 62 1.16 -2.00 -5.55
CA ILE A 62 0.08 -2.04 -4.56
C ILE A 62 -0.97 -0.95 -4.79
N GLY A 63 -0.61 0.11 -5.50
CA GLY A 63 -1.49 1.23 -5.75
C GLY A 63 -0.86 2.29 -6.65
N ARG A 64 -1.55 3.41 -6.79
CA ARG A 64 -1.13 4.61 -7.51
C ARG A 64 -1.72 5.83 -6.84
#